data_AF-A0A7Z8E1A5-F1
#
_entry.id   AF-A0A7Z8E1A5-F1
#
_cell.length_a   1.000
_cell.length_b   1.000
_cell.length_c   1.000
_cell.angle_alpha   90.00
_cell.angle_beta   90.00
_cell.angle_gamma   90.00
#
_symmetry.space_group_name_H-M   'P 1'
#
loop_
_entity.id
_entity.type
_entity.pdbx_description
1 polymer ?
#
loop_
_entity_poly.entity_id
_entity_poly.type
_entity_poly.pdbx_seq_one_letter_code
_entity_poly.pdbx_strand_id
1 'polypeptide(L)'
;VKEFFKTGIKTVIDMWFVILPVVMSIGTIATIIANYTPVFEIIGKPFIPILQLLQIPEAAKASETLLIGFADMFLPSILIATVHSELTRFVIGALSISQLIYLSEVGGVILGSKIPVSLGKLFMIFLI
;
A
#
# COMPACT_ATOMS: atom_id res chain seq x y z
N VAL A 1 -32.57 6.05 -17.92
CA VAL A 1 -32.74 5.67 -16.49
C VAL A 1 -32.63 4.16 -16.26
N LYS A 2 -33.46 3.30 -16.89
CA LYS A 2 -33.44 1.84 -16.68
C LYS A 2 -32.08 1.17 -17.00
N GLU A 3 -31.45 1.57 -18.10
CA GLU A 3 -30.08 1.14 -18.47
C GLU A 3 -29.02 1.60 -17.46
N PHE A 4 -29.11 2.84 -16.98
CA PHE A 4 -28.19 3.39 -15.98
C PHE A 4 -28.20 2.58 -14.68
N PHE A 5 -29.38 2.24 -14.16
CA PHE A 5 -29.51 1.38 -12.98
C PHE A 5 -29.02 -0.05 -13.22
N LYS A 6 -29.30 -0.63 -14.39
CA LYS A 6 -28.83 -1.98 -14.74
C LYS A 6 -27.30 -2.03 -14.80
N THR A 7 -26.67 -1.04 -15.41
CA THR A 7 -25.21 -0.93 -15.49
C THR A 7 -24.61 -0.63 -14.13
N GLY A 8 -25.17 0.30 -13.36
CA GLY A 8 -24.69 0.63 -12.01
C GLY A 8 -24.72 -0.57 -11.06
N ILE A 9 -25.83 -1.32 -11.03
CA ILE A 9 -25.94 -2.54 -10.22
C ILE A 9 -24.93 -3.59 -10.68
N LYS A 10 -24.78 -3.78 -11.99
CA LYS A 10 -23.78 -4.71 -12.54
C LYS A 10 -22.37 -4.33 -12.08
N THR A 11 -22.00 -3.06 -12.15
CA THR A 11 -20.70 -2.57 -11.69
C THR A 11 -20.50 -2.84 -10.20
N VAL A 12 -21.49 -2.58 -9.35
CA VAL A 12 -21.38 -2.86 -7.90
C VAL A 12 -21.16 -4.35 -7.63
N ILE A 13 -21.92 -5.22 -8.31
CA ILE A 13 -21.76 -6.67 -8.20
C ILE A 13 -20.37 -7.11 -8.69
N ASP A 14 -19.91 -6.60 -9.83
CA ASP A 14 -18.58 -6.89 -10.37
C ASP A 14 -17.48 -6.45 -9.36
N MET A 15 -17.61 -5.29 -8.72
CA MET A 15 -16.66 -4.86 -7.70
C MET A 15 -16.66 -5.80 -6.47
N TRP A 16 -17.82 -6.25 -6.01
CA TRP A 16 -17.91 -7.10 -4.81
C TRP A 16 -17.41 -8.52 -5.01
N PHE A 17 -17.69 -9.13 -6.17
CA PHE A 17 -17.37 -10.54 -6.39
C PHE A 17 -16.08 -10.78 -7.18
N VAL A 18 -15.60 -9.77 -7.92
CA VAL A 18 -14.35 -9.88 -8.69
C VAL A 18 -13.23 -9.09 -8.04
N ILE A 19 -13.46 -7.80 -7.76
CA ILE A 19 -12.38 -6.92 -7.31
C ILE A 19 -12.08 -7.18 -5.83
N LEU A 20 -13.07 -7.13 -4.95
CA LEU A 20 -12.88 -7.23 -3.50
C LEU A 20 -12.14 -8.51 -3.05
N PRO A 21 -12.46 -9.73 -3.55
CA PRO A 21 -11.74 -10.94 -3.14
C PRO A 21 -10.27 -10.95 -3.62
N VAL A 22 -10.01 -10.39 -4.80
CA VAL A 22 -8.64 -10.25 -5.34
C VAL A 22 -7.83 -9.29 -4.46
N VAL A 23 -8.41 -8.14 -4.13
CA VAL A 23 -7.80 -7.16 -3.21
C VAL A 23 -7.48 -7.80 -1.87
N MET A 24 -8.46 -8.47 -1.25
CA MET A 24 -8.28 -9.13 0.06
C MET A 24 -7.20 -10.21 0.02
N SER A 25 -7.13 -10.99 -1.06
CA SER A 25 -6.10 -12.03 -1.21
C SER A 25 -4.70 -11.41 -1.30
N ILE A 26 -4.53 -10.37 -2.11
CA ILE A 26 -3.25 -9.67 -2.27
C ILE A 26 -2.83 -9.00 -0.96
N GLY A 27 -3.75 -8.25 -0.33
CA GLY A 27 -3.51 -7.58 0.96
C GLY A 27 -3.14 -8.58 2.06
N THR A 28 -3.83 -9.72 2.14
CA THR A 28 -3.52 -10.78 3.12
C THR A 28 -2.13 -11.36 2.89
N ILE A 29 -1.79 -11.71 1.66
CA ILE A 29 -0.45 -12.24 1.32
C ILE A 29 0.63 -11.22 1.68
N ALA A 30 0.43 -9.96 1.31
CA ALA A 30 1.38 -8.91 1.62
C ALA A 30 1.51 -8.67 3.14
N THR A 31 0.41 -8.75 3.89
CA THR A 31 0.42 -8.67 5.36
C THR A 31 1.20 -9.83 5.99
N ILE A 32 1.04 -11.05 5.47
CA ILE A 32 1.81 -12.22 5.93
C ILE A 32 3.30 -12.00 5.66
N ILE A 33 3.65 -11.56 4.46
CA ILE A 33 5.05 -11.27 4.10
C ILE A 33 5.60 -10.16 5.01
N ALA A 34 4.82 -9.11 5.28
CA ALA A 34 5.22 -7.99 6.14
C ALA A 34 5.48 -8.39 7.59
N ASN A 35 4.65 -9.25 8.18
CA ASN A 35 4.75 -9.61 9.60
C ASN A 35 5.68 -10.80 9.87
N TYR A 36 5.82 -11.72 8.91
CA TYR A 36 6.53 -12.99 9.14
C TYR A 36 7.80 -13.16 8.32
N THR A 37 8.15 -12.24 7.43
CA THR A 37 9.38 -12.33 6.62
C THR A 37 10.18 -11.03 6.62
N PRO A 38 11.52 -11.09 6.50
CA PRO A 38 12.38 -9.89 6.48
C PRO A 38 12.39 -9.18 5.12
N VAL A 39 11.46 -9.49 4.21
CA VAL A 39 11.44 -8.94 2.84
C VAL A 39 11.37 -7.41 2.89
N PHE A 40 10.44 -6.85 3.67
CA PHE A 40 10.27 -5.40 3.76
C PHE A 40 11.40 -4.71 4.55
N GLU A 41 12.06 -5.42 5.47
CA GLU A 41 13.28 -4.94 6.12
C GLU A 41 14.43 -4.78 5.11
N ILE A 42 14.62 -5.77 4.24
CA ILE A 42 15.68 -5.74 3.23
C ILE A 42 15.43 -4.62 2.21
N ILE A 43 14.20 -4.49 1.71
CA ILE A 43 13.86 -3.46 0.72
C ILE A 43 13.81 -2.07 1.38
N GLY A 44 13.51 -1.99 2.69
CA GLY A 44 13.48 -0.74 3.46
C GLY A 44 14.86 -0.17 3.81
N LYS A 45 15.91 -1.00 3.89
CA LYS A 45 17.30 -0.59 4.22
C LYS A 45 17.82 0.64 3.45
N PRO A 46 17.61 0.77 2.13
CA PRO A 46 18.00 1.96 1.36
C PRO A 46 17.37 3.28 1.84
N PHE A 47 16.21 3.22 2.52
CA PHE A 47 15.49 4.41 3.02
C PHE A 47 15.94 4.85 4.41
N ILE A 48 16.62 3.99 5.18
CA ILE A 48 17.20 4.32 6.49
C ILE A 48 18.08 5.58 6.45
N PRO A 49 19.09 5.70 5.56
CA PRO A 49 19.95 6.89 5.55
C PRO A 49 19.18 8.18 5.21
N ILE A 50 18.13 8.09 4.39
CA ILE A 50 17.26 9.24 4.06
C ILE A 50 16.49 9.69 5.31
N LEU A 51 15.90 8.74 6.03
CA LEU A 51 15.16 9.03 7.27
C LEU A 51 16.07 9.54 8.39
N GLN A 52 17.30 9.03 8.48
CA GLN A 52 18.32 9.52 9.41
C GLN A 52 18.76 10.95 9.07
N LEU A 53 18.92 11.27 7.77
CA LEU A 53 19.22 12.63 7.32
C LEU A 53 18.10 13.61 7.67
N LEU A 54 16.84 13.15 7.57
CA LEU A 54 15.64 13.89 7.99
C LEU A 54 15.45 13.91 9.52
N GLN A 55 16.41 13.36 10.28
CA GLN A 55 16.39 13.29 11.74
C GLN A 55 15.15 12.59 12.32
N ILE A 56 14.58 11.62 11.59
CA ILE A 56 13.43 10.86 12.05
C ILE A 56 13.87 9.82 13.08
N PRO A 57 13.34 9.86 14.31
CA PRO A 57 13.62 8.84 15.32
C PRO A 57 13.14 7.46 14.87
N GLU A 58 13.81 6.40 15.31
CA GLU A 58 13.44 5.02 14.93
C GLU A 58 13.38 4.80 13.40
N ALA A 59 14.30 5.43 12.65
CA ALA A 59 14.39 5.38 11.18
C ALA A 59 14.36 3.96 10.60
N ALA A 60 14.90 2.96 11.30
CA ALA A 60 14.84 1.56 10.87
C ALA A 60 13.39 1.05 10.77
N LYS A 61 12.60 1.19 11.83
CA LYS A 61 11.18 0.81 11.85
C LYS A 61 10.35 1.63 10.88
N ALA A 62 10.64 2.92 10.77
CA ALA A 62 9.99 3.80 9.81
C ALA A 62 10.26 3.33 8.36
N SER A 63 11.50 2.93 8.04
CA SER A 63 11.89 2.49 6.69
C SER A 63 11.20 1.20 6.25
N GLU A 64 10.97 0.26 7.18
CA GLU A 64 10.25 -0.98 6.94
C GLU A 64 8.79 -0.71 6.54
N THR A 65 8.13 0.18 7.27
CA THR A 65 6.71 0.51 7.05
C THR A 65 6.45 1.32 5.77
N LEU A 66 7.44 2.07 5.30
CA LEU A 66 7.37 2.93 4.12
C LEU A 66 6.97 2.16 2.84
N LEU A 67 7.57 0.98 2.65
CA LEU A 67 7.35 0.14 1.46
C LEU A 67 6.18 -0.81 1.62
N ILE A 68 5.79 -1.13 2.86
CA ILE A 68 4.55 -1.85 3.13
C ILE A 68 3.35 -1.02 2.66
N GLY A 69 3.48 0.32 2.61
CA GLY A 69 2.48 1.21 2.01
C GLY A 69 2.16 0.89 0.55
N PHE A 70 3.05 0.23 -0.19
CA PHE A 70 2.74 -0.23 -1.54
C PHE A 70 1.67 -1.33 -1.55
N ALA A 71 1.70 -2.19 -0.52
CA ALA A 71 0.76 -3.28 -0.40
C ALA A 71 -0.62 -2.82 0.06
N ASP A 72 -0.67 -1.90 1.03
CA ASP A 72 -1.90 -1.44 1.67
C ASP A 72 -1.69 -0.06 2.31
N MET A 73 -2.69 0.82 2.18
CA MET A 73 -2.64 2.21 2.69
C MET A 73 -2.66 2.32 4.22
N PHE A 74 -3.19 1.32 4.93
CA PHE A 74 -3.42 1.35 6.37
C PHE A 74 -2.34 0.61 7.17
N LEU A 75 -1.75 -0.45 6.60
CA LEU A 75 -0.72 -1.24 7.26
C LEU A 75 0.45 -0.41 7.83
N PRO A 76 1.01 0.59 7.12
CA PRO A 76 2.10 1.40 7.65
C PRO A 76 1.72 2.11 8.95
N SER A 77 0.52 2.67 9.00
CA SER A 77 -0.02 3.39 10.16
C SER A 77 -0.27 2.44 11.35
N ILE A 78 -0.73 1.21 11.08
CA ILE A 78 -0.97 0.20 12.12
C ILE A 78 0.36 -0.28 12.71
N LEU A 79 1.36 -0.55 11.87
CA LEU A 79 2.67 -1.07 12.30
C LEU A 79 3.47 -0.03 13.09
N ILE A 80 3.40 1.24 12.69
CA ILE A 80 4.11 2.33 13.38
C ILE A 80 3.40 2.79 14.67
N ALA A 81 2.15 2.40 14.92
CA ALA A 81 1.39 2.83 16.10
C ALA A 81 2.07 2.47 17.43
N THR A 82 2.92 1.43 17.43
CA THR A 82 3.67 0.96 18.61
C THR A 82 4.98 1.71 18.86
N VAL A 83 5.40 2.60 17.95
CA VAL A 83 6.62 3.41 18.06
C VAL A 83 6.43 4.57 19.03
N HIS A 84 7.44 4.85 19.87
CA HIS A 84 7.33 5.89 20.90
C HIS A 84 7.32 7.30 20.31
N SER A 85 8.09 7.53 19.24
CA SER A 85 8.19 8.83 18.58
C SER A 85 6.88 9.27 17.93
N GLU A 86 6.32 10.40 18.37
CA GLU A 86 5.16 11.02 17.74
C GLU A 86 5.48 11.56 16.34
N LEU A 87 6.68 12.10 16.14
CA LEU A 87 7.14 12.60 14.85
C LEU A 87 7.15 11.48 13.80
N THR A 88 7.67 10.31 14.18
CA THR A 88 7.77 9.15 13.28
C THR A 88 6.38 8.64 12.91
N ARG A 89 5.47 8.56 13.89
CA ARG A 89 4.07 8.18 13.67
C ARG A 89 3.36 9.16 12.74
N PHE A 90 3.58 10.46 12.94
CA PHE A 90 3.00 11.51 12.09
C PHE A 90 3.50 11.42 10.66
N VAL A 91 4.81 11.32 10.45
CA VAL A 91 5.40 11.27 9.10
C VAL A 91 4.93 10.03 8.34
N ILE A 92 4.98 8.84 8.96
CA ILE A 92 4.54 7.61 8.31
C ILE A 92 3.03 7.62 8.06
N GLY A 93 2.22 8.11 9.00
CA GLY A 93 0.77 8.21 8.82
C GLY A 93 0.37 9.22 7.74
N ALA A 94 1.03 10.37 7.67
CA ALA A 94 0.81 11.34 6.58
C ALA A 94 1.25 10.76 5.23
N LEU A 95 2.40 10.06 5.21
CA LEU A 95 2.91 9.42 4.00
C LEU A 95 1.95 8.34 3.49
N SER A 96 1.43 7.50 4.38
CA SER A 96 0.55 6.38 4.00
C SER A 96 -0.79 6.81 3.42
N ILE A 97 -1.21 8.06 3.65
CA ILE A 97 -2.42 8.66 3.04
C ILE A 97 -2.07 9.42 1.76
N SER A 98 -0.87 10.00 1.69
CA SER A 98 -0.41 10.77 0.52
C SER A 98 -0.06 9.92 -0.69
N GLN A 99 0.21 8.62 -0.49
CA GLN A 99 0.52 7.70 -1.56
C GLN A 99 -0.70 7.55 -2.49
N LEU A 100 -0.47 7.55 -3.80
CA LEU A 100 -1.56 7.50 -4.78
C LEU A 100 -1.82 6.08 -5.29
N ILE A 101 -0.89 5.16 -5.07
CA ILE A 101 -0.89 3.83 -5.65
C ILE A 101 -0.76 2.78 -4.56
N TYR A 102 -1.83 2.01 -4.39
CA TYR A 102 -1.90 0.86 -3.50
C TYR A 102 -2.22 -0.37 -4.33
N LEU A 103 -1.44 -1.44 -4.13
CA LEU A 103 -1.61 -2.68 -4.87
C LEU A 103 -2.99 -3.32 -4.61
N SER A 104 -3.49 -3.16 -3.38
CA SER A 104 -4.83 -3.56 -2.93
C SER A 104 -5.92 -2.99 -3.83
N GLU A 105 -6.15 -1.68 -3.87
CA GLU A 105 -7.27 -1.11 -4.64
C GLU A 105 -6.91 -0.78 -6.11
N VAL A 106 -5.82 -0.05 -6.31
CA VAL A 106 -5.46 0.52 -7.61
C VAL A 106 -4.84 -0.56 -8.50
N GLY A 107 -4.10 -1.51 -7.91
CA GLY A 107 -3.52 -2.64 -8.64
C GLY A 107 -4.59 -3.54 -9.29
N GLY A 108 -5.62 -3.94 -8.55
CA GLY A 108 -6.69 -4.80 -9.06
C GLY A 108 -7.52 -4.12 -10.18
N VAL A 109 -7.83 -2.84 -10.01
CA VAL A 109 -8.55 -2.05 -11.03
C VAL A 109 -7.70 -1.84 -12.27
N ILE A 110 -6.41 -1.52 -12.13
CA ILE A 110 -5.51 -1.31 -13.27
C ILE A 110 -5.30 -2.62 -14.05
N LEU A 111 -5.06 -3.73 -13.35
CA LEU A 111 -4.90 -5.07 -13.97
C LEU A 111 -6.18 -5.55 -14.66
N GLY A 112 -7.36 -5.20 -14.13
CA GLY A 112 -8.65 -5.45 -14.76
C GLY A 112 -9.01 -4.47 -15.88
N SER A 113 -8.27 -3.37 -16.02
CA SER A 113 -8.51 -2.34 -17.04
C SER A 113 -7.58 -2.51 -18.25
N LYS A 114 -7.87 -1.81 -19.34
CA LYS A 114 -7.02 -1.77 -20.53
C LYS A 114 -5.76 -0.91 -20.38
N ILE A 115 -5.45 -0.42 -19.18
CA ILE A 115 -4.28 0.43 -18.94
C ILE A 115 -3.04 -0.49 -18.89
N PRO A 116 -2.09 -0.36 -19.83
CA PRO A 116 -0.98 -1.32 -20.00
C PRO A 116 0.17 -1.04 -19.02
N VAL A 117 -0.11 -1.12 -17.72
CA VAL A 117 0.88 -0.96 -16.65
C VAL A 117 1.17 -2.32 -16.03
N SER A 118 2.43 -2.75 -16.08
CA SER A 118 2.88 -3.97 -15.40
C SER A 118 3.07 -3.73 -13.90
N LEU A 119 3.01 -4.79 -13.09
CA LEU A 119 3.29 -4.73 -11.65
C LEU A 119 4.62 -4.02 -11.31
N GLY A 120 5.66 -4.26 -12.10
CA GLY A 120 6.96 -3.59 -11.92
C GLY A 120 6.94 -2.09 -12.22
N LYS A 121 6.16 -1.64 -13.21
CA LYS A 121 5.95 -0.20 -13.47
C LYS A 121 5.15 0.45 -12.35
N LEU A 122 4.15 -0.26 -11.82
CA LEU A 122 3.34 0.20 -10.71
C LEU A 122 4.20 0.44 -9.45
N PHE A 123 5.14 -0.46 -9.18
CA PHE A 123 6.12 -0.32 -8.10
C PHE A 123 7.09 0.85 -8.32
N MET A 124 7.56 1.07 -9.56
CA MET A 124 8.38 2.25 -9.88
C MET A 124 7.63 3.57 -9.65
N ILE A 125 6.34 3.64 -10.02
CA ILE A 125 5.54 4.85 -9.78
C ILE A 125 5.31 5.07 -8.29
N PHE A 126 5.18 3.99 -7.50
CA PHE A 126 5.08 4.09 -6.04
C PHE A 126 6.35 4.66 -5.38
N LEU A 127 7.53 4.41 -5.96
CA LEU A 127 8.80 4.90 -5.45
C LEU A 127 9.10 6.37 -5.79
N ILE A 128 8.35 6.96 -6.72
CA ILE A 128 8.49 8.36 -7.19
C ILE A 128 7.60 9.26 -6.34
#